data_AF-A0A8B6EUJ5-F1
#
_entry.id   AF-A0A8B6EUJ5-F1
#
_cell.length_a   1.000
_cell.length_b   1.000
_cell.length_c   1.000
_cell.angle_alpha   90.00
_cell.angle_beta   90.00
_cell.angle_gamma   90.00
#
_symmetry.space_group_name_H-M   'P 1'
#
loop_
_entity.id
_entity.type
_entity.pdbx_description
1 polymer ?
#
loop_
_entity_poly.entity_id
_entity_poly.type
_entity_poly.pdbx_seq_one_letter_code
_entity_poly.pdbx_strand_id
1 'polypeptide(L)'
;MCFVGEKGFTHRTDTGWYGKGVYFSEYPSYSMGYISGASQLLLCQVLPGKVFHCTNLIHGAEMKKGYDSHMSPDKKELVVFNCHHIIPAYIVHYKDSKGDFKYKAPTGKGTSKGGTSSNKASSDDNQPPDDICDETKLAEKGFLALCAKTTKVFKGQQITFSGIFQHTQAEMYQLVEKHGAKKGTAASFSFLIASLDEYSNGSSKCAQANKKNVPILGEMFVYDCILKKKMLDQDDYNMDILC
;
A
#
# COMPACT_ATOMS: atom_id res chain seq x y z
N MET A 1 -27.08 -9.00 10.13
CA MET A 1 -26.99 -7.76 10.92
C MET A 1 -26.58 -8.18 12.32
N CYS A 2 -25.30 -8.09 12.65
CA CYS A 2 -24.75 -8.74 13.84
C CYS A 2 -24.95 -7.86 15.07
N PHE A 3 -25.42 -8.46 16.15
CA PHE A 3 -25.48 -7.89 17.50
C PHE A 3 -24.09 -7.92 18.15
N VAL A 4 -23.88 -7.10 19.18
CA VAL A 4 -22.65 -6.99 19.99
C VAL A 4 -21.99 -8.36 20.20
N GLY A 5 -20.79 -8.54 19.65
CA GLY A 5 -19.89 -9.67 19.90
C GLY A 5 -20.57 -10.98 20.28
N GLU A 6 -21.40 -11.54 19.38
CA GLU A 6 -22.00 -12.86 19.62
C GLU A 6 -20.92 -13.86 20.05
N LYS A 7 -21.26 -14.72 21.02
CA LYS A 7 -20.44 -15.89 21.35
C LYS A 7 -20.19 -16.67 20.06
N GLY A 8 -18.95 -16.61 19.55
CA GLY A 8 -18.56 -17.28 18.31
C GLY A 8 -18.19 -16.35 17.15
N PHE A 9 -18.28 -15.01 17.30
CA PHE A 9 -17.67 -14.10 16.32
C PHE A 9 -16.14 -14.21 16.39
N THR A 10 -15.57 -14.89 15.41
CA THR A 10 -14.12 -15.01 15.22
C THR A 10 -13.74 -14.34 13.91
N HIS A 11 -12.78 -13.43 13.95
CA HIS A 11 -12.16 -12.91 12.75
C HIS A 11 -11.55 -14.08 11.94
N ARG A 12 -11.60 -13.96 10.61
CA ARG A 12 -11.18 -15.03 9.69
C ARG A 12 -9.69 -15.37 9.82
N THR A 13 -8.86 -14.41 10.20
CA THR A 13 -7.39 -14.50 10.07
C THR A 13 -6.65 -14.44 11.40
N ASP A 14 -7.10 -13.62 12.35
CA ASP A 14 -6.42 -13.41 13.63
C ASP A 14 -7.43 -13.02 14.73
N THR A 15 -6.96 -12.53 15.89
CA THR A 15 -7.84 -12.04 16.97
C THR A 15 -8.17 -10.54 16.84
N GLY A 16 -7.69 -9.87 15.79
CA GLY A 16 -7.68 -8.43 15.57
C GLY A 16 -6.48 -7.75 16.22
N TRP A 17 -5.74 -6.89 15.50
CA TRP A 17 -4.52 -6.22 15.98
C TRP A 17 -4.77 -5.14 17.05
N TYR A 18 -5.86 -4.40 16.91
CA TYR A 18 -6.24 -3.30 17.80
C TYR A 18 -7.52 -3.58 18.58
N GLY A 19 -7.97 -4.83 18.60
CA GLY A 19 -9.15 -5.28 19.31
C GLY A 19 -10.01 -6.23 18.49
N LYS A 20 -10.95 -6.89 19.15
CA LYS A 20 -11.84 -7.90 18.56
C LYS A 20 -13.15 -7.36 17.97
N GLY A 21 -13.15 -6.11 17.52
CA GLY A 21 -14.32 -5.43 16.94
C GLY A 21 -14.31 -5.44 15.41
N VAL A 22 -15.28 -4.79 14.78
CA VAL A 22 -15.35 -4.67 13.31
C VAL A 22 -14.40 -3.57 12.84
N TYR A 23 -13.58 -3.85 11.83
CA TYR A 23 -12.58 -2.92 11.32
C TYR A 23 -13.14 -2.10 10.16
N PHE A 24 -12.89 -0.80 10.20
CA PHE A 24 -13.19 0.16 9.15
C PHE A 24 -11.95 0.98 8.83
N SER A 25 -11.89 1.50 7.60
CA SER A 25 -10.94 2.52 7.21
C SER A 25 -11.67 3.59 6.41
N GLU A 26 -11.28 4.85 6.61
CA GLU A 26 -11.69 5.95 5.73
C GLU A 26 -10.94 5.91 4.38
N TYR A 27 -9.89 5.09 4.28
CA TYR A 27 -9.04 4.96 3.11
C TYR A 27 -9.40 3.68 2.33
N PRO A 28 -10.04 3.80 1.15
CA PRO A 28 -10.40 2.63 0.34
C PRO A 28 -9.19 1.77 -0.04
N SER A 29 -8.06 2.39 -0.38
CA SER A 29 -6.81 1.70 -0.72
C SER A 29 -6.32 0.79 0.41
N TYR A 30 -6.46 1.24 1.65
CA TYR A 30 -6.11 0.44 2.82
C TYR A 30 -7.04 -0.77 2.98
N SER A 31 -8.35 -0.57 2.80
CA SER A 31 -9.35 -1.65 2.89
C SER A 31 -9.22 -2.67 1.76
N MET A 32 -8.83 -2.21 0.56
CA MET A 32 -8.65 -3.04 -0.63
C MET A 32 -7.57 -4.12 -0.43
N GLY A 33 -6.51 -3.83 0.33
CA GLY A 33 -5.47 -4.80 0.67
C GLY A 33 -5.99 -6.01 1.47
N TYR A 34 -7.12 -5.88 2.17
CA TYR A 34 -7.71 -6.95 2.98
C TYR A 34 -8.80 -7.76 2.26
N ILE A 35 -9.13 -7.41 1.02
CA ILE A 35 -10.19 -8.06 0.24
C ILE A 35 -9.64 -8.75 -1.01
N SER A 36 -8.88 -9.82 -0.80
CA SER A 36 -8.31 -10.64 -1.88
C SER A 36 -9.40 -11.17 -2.82
N GLY A 37 -9.30 -10.80 -4.11
CA GLY A 37 -10.21 -11.25 -5.16
C GLY A 37 -11.61 -10.63 -5.12
N ALA A 38 -11.88 -9.66 -4.24
CA ALA A 38 -13.15 -8.96 -4.21
C ALA A 38 -13.10 -7.71 -5.09
N SER A 39 -14.23 -7.39 -5.72
CA SER A 39 -14.46 -6.18 -6.54
C SER A 39 -15.47 -5.24 -5.88
N GLN A 40 -15.65 -5.38 -4.57
CA GLN A 40 -16.72 -4.75 -3.81
C GLN A 40 -16.22 -4.28 -2.44
N LEU A 41 -16.55 -3.05 -2.07
CA LEU A 41 -16.38 -2.51 -0.72
C LEU A 41 -17.75 -2.26 -0.09
N LEU A 42 -17.92 -2.61 1.18
CA LEU A 42 -19.09 -2.19 1.95
C LEU A 42 -18.79 -0.82 2.56
N LEU A 43 -19.43 0.22 2.04
CA LEU A 43 -19.33 1.57 2.58
C LEU A 43 -20.37 1.74 3.69
N CYS A 44 -19.88 2.06 4.89
CA CYS A 44 -20.72 2.31 6.06
C CYS A 44 -20.55 3.75 6.55
N GLN A 45 -21.62 4.32 7.08
CA GLN A 45 -21.51 5.44 8.02
C GLN A 45 -21.23 4.85 9.40
N VAL A 46 -20.27 5.44 10.11
CA VAL A 46 -19.81 4.93 11.40
C VAL A 46 -19.86 6.05 12.44
N LEU A 47 -20.37 5.74 13.63
CA LEU A 47 -20.37 6.62 14.80
C LEU A 47 -19.28 6.16 15.77
N PRO A 48 -18.05 6.71 15.70
CA PRO A 48 -16.92 6.20 16.48
C PRO A 48 -17.08 6.41 17.99
N GLY A 49 -17.92 7.34 18.44
CA GLY A 49 -18.03 7.71 19.85
C GLY A 49 -16.71 8.25 20.40
N LYS A 50 -16.39 7.93 21.64
CA LYS A 50 -15.10 8.29 22.25
C LYS A 50 -14.03 7.28 21.83
N VAL A 51 -13.06 7.76 21.06
CA VAL A 51 -12.00 6.93 20.45
C VAL A 51 -10.81 6.75 21.40
N PHE A 52 -10.41 5.49 21.63
CA PHE A 52 -9.13 5.17 22.28
C PHE A 52 -8.04 5.03 21.21
N HIS A 53 -7.04 5.90 21.26
CA HIS A 53 -5.90 5.82 20.35
C HIS A 53 -4.90 4.78 20.85
N CYS A 54 -4.72 3.72 20.10
CA CYS A 54 -3.73 2.68 20.41
C CYS A 54 -2.33 3.25 20.20
N THR A 55 -1.42 2.95 21.12
CA THR A 55 0.00 3.27 20.98
C THR A 55 0.82 2.06 20.54
N ASN A 56 0.31 0.86 20.76
CA ASN A 56 0.93 -0.43 20.43
C ASN A 56 -0.15 -1.43 20.00
N LEU A 57 0.28 -2.57 19.45
CA LEU A 57 -0.61 -3.71 19.20
C LEU A 57 -1.20 -4.24 20.51
N ILE A 58 -2.50 -4.51 20.50
CA ILE A 58 -3.28 -4.96 21.66
C ILE A 58 -4.16 -6.15 21.25
N HIS A 59 -3.55 -7.13 20.60
CA HIS A 59 -4.22 -8.26 19.93
C HIS A 59 -5.45 -8.79 20.68
N GLY A 60 -6.61 -8.77 20.03
CA GLY A 60 -7.87 -9.29 20.57
C GLY A 60 -8.41 -8.60 21.80
N ALA A 61 -7.87 -7.44 22.17
CA ALA A 61 -8.32 -6.71 23.34
C ALA A 61 -9.81 -6.36 23.27
N GLU A 62 -10.44 -6.43 24.44
CA GLU A 62 -11.74 -5.83 24.70
C GLU A 62 -11.71 -4.31 24.47
N MET A 63 -12.88 -3.72 24.30
CA MET A 63 -13.04 -2.27 24.30
C MET A 63 -12.50 -1.66 25.60
N LYS A 64 -11.65 -0.64 25.48
CA LYS A 64 -11.07 0.08 26.62
C LYS A 64 -12.19 0.75 27.43
N LYS A 65 -12.22 0.50 28.75
CA LYS A 65 -13.21 1.11 29.65
C LYS A 65 -13.24 2.64 29.50
N GLY A 66 -14.43 3.19 29.28
CA GLY A 66 -14.66 4.63 29.12
C GLY A 66 -14.41 5.17 27.70
N TYR A 67 -14.33 4.28 26.72
CA TYR A 67 -14.23 4.53 25.28
C TYR A 67 -15.22 3.63 24.54
N ASP A 68 -15.50 3.94 23.28
CA ASP A 68 -16.50 3.27 22.44
C ASP A 68 -15.88 2.56 21.22
N SER A 69 -14.67 2.97 20.83
CA SER A 69 -13.92 2.45 19.68
C SER A 69 -12.42 2.55 19.91
N HIS A 70 -11.64 1.80 19.13
CA HIS A 70 -10.19 1.94 19.08
C HIS A 70 -9.75 2.47 17.72
N MET A 71 -8.66 3.24 17.69
CA MET A 71 -8.01 3.71 16.46
C MET A 71 -6.56 3.22 16.45
N SER A 72 -6.08 2.75 15.29
CA SER A 72 -4.68 2.35 15.11
C SER A 72 -3.72 3.54 15.31
N PRO A 73 -2.43 3.28 15.61
CA PRO A 73 -1.43 4.34 15.78
C PRO A 73 -1.30 5.26 14.54
N ASP A 74 -1.43 4.68 13.34
CA ASP A 74 -1.37 5.40 12.06
C ASP A 74 -2.72 6.01 11.63
N LYS A 75 -3.77 5.79 12.43
CA LYS A 75 -5.15 6.28 12.21
C LYS A 75 -5.82 5.75 10.94
N LYS A 76 -5.32 4.66 10.36
CA LYS A 76 -5.93 4.04 9.17
C LYS A 76 -7.01 3.01 9.52
N GLU A 77 -7.03 2.50 10.75
CA GLU A 77 -7.99 1.48 11.17
C GLU A 77 -8.79 1.95 12.38
N LEU A 78 -10.11 1.96 12.22
CA LEU A 78 -11.09 2.18 13.27
C LEU A 78 -11.74 0.84 13.63
N VAL A 79 -11.60 0.43 14.89
CA VAL A 79 -12.22 -0.77 15.43
C VAL A 79 -13.48 -0.38 16.19
N VAL A 80 -14.63 -0.85 15.70
CA VAL A 80 -15.95 -0.59 16.25
C VAL A 80 -16.46 -1.83 16.97
N PHE A 81 -16.68 -1.73 18.27
CA PHE A 81 -17.13 -2.86 19.10
C PHE A 81 -18.66 -3.01 19.14
N ASN A 82 -19.38 -1.91 18.99
CA ASN A 82 -20.84 -1.89 19.01
C ASN A 82 -21.39 -1.77 17.58
N CYS A 83 -22.09 -2.81 17.12
CA CYS A 83 -22.71 -2.84 15.80
C CYS A 83 -23.75 -1.72 15.56
N HIS A 84 -24.39 -1.21 16.61
CA HIS A 84 -25.34 -0.11 16.49
C HIS A 84 -24.68 1.20 16.05
N HIS A 85 -23.35 1.28 16.10
CA HIS A 85 -22.56 2.41 15.60
C HIS A 85 -22.25 2.29 14.11
N ILE A 86 -22.72 1.23 13.43
CA ILE A 86 -22.41 0.95 12.04
C ILE A 86 -23.71 0.97 11.25
N ILE A 87 -23.79 1.85 10.27
CA ILE A 87 -24.90 1.92 9.32
C ILE A 87 -24.36 1.58 7.92
N PRO A 88 -24.59 0.37 7.42
CA PRO A 88 -24.29 0.04 6.03
C PRO A 88 -25.07 0.95 5.10
N ALA A 89 -24.37 1.64 4.20
CA ALA A 89 -24.98 2.60 3.29
C ALA A 89 -24.99 2.07 1.85
N TYR A 90 -23.84 1.60 1.36
CA TYR A 90 -23.69 1.18 -0.04
C TYR A 90 -22.77 -0.04 -0.17
N ILE A 91 -23.02 -0.84 -1.21
CA ILE A 91 -22.02 -1.75 -1.76
C ILE A 91 -21.40 -1.04 -2.96
N VAL A 92 -20.14 -0.67 -2.83
CA VAL A 92 -19.39 0.00 -3.89
C VAL A 92 -18.76 -1.07 -4.75
N HIS A 93 -19.29 -1.21 -5.97
CA HIS A 93 -18.68 -2.04 -7.00
C HIS A 93 -17.59 -1.24 -7.70
N TYR A 94 -16.38 -1.79 -7.76
CA TYR A 94 -15.27 -1.17 -8.46
C TYR A 94 -14.61 -2.18 -9.40
N LYS A 95 -13.87 -1.65 -10.35
CA LYS A 95 -13.06 -2.40 -11.29
C LYS A 95 -11.82 -1.59 -11.59
N ASP A 96 -10.77 -2.27 -12.00
CA ASP A 96 -9.58 -1.61 -12.51
C ASP A 96 -9.96 -0.77 -13.73
N SER A 97 -9.60 0.50 -13.70
CA SER A 97 -9.78 1.43 -14.81
C SER A 97 -8.43 1.64 -15.48
N LYS A 98 -8.38 1.48 -16.80
CA LYS A 98 -7.22 1.85 -17.61
C LYS A 98 -7.33 3.33 -17.97
N GLY A 99 -6.81 4.20 -17.10
CA GLY A 99 -6.69 5.64 -17.34
C GLY A 99 -7.29 6.52 -16.25
N ASP A 100 -6.93 7.80 -16.29
CA ASP A 100 -7.33 8.80 -15.31
C ASP A 100 -8.85 8.97 -15.25
N PHE A 101 -9.39 9.01 -14.03
CA PHE A 101 -10.77 9.41 -13.82
C PHE A 101 -10.94 10.89 -14.16
N LYS A 102 -11.51 11.18 -15.32
CA LYS A 102 -11.90 12.54 -15.70
C LYS A 102 -13.30 12.82 -15.18
N TYR A 103 -13.42 13.78 -14.26
CA TYR A 103 -14.72 14.34 -13.91
C TYR A 103 -15.39 14.84 -15.19
N LYS A 104 -16.60 14.36 -15.46
CA LYS A 104 -17.44 15.02 -16.47
C LYS A 104 -17.68 16.43 -15.97
N ALA A 105 -17.14 17.42 -16.69
CA ALA A 105 -17.50 18.81 -16.45
C ALA A 105 -19.05 18.91 -16.43
N PRO A 106 -19.66 19.70 -15.54
CA PRO A 106 -21.09 19.86 -15.52
C PRO A 106 -21.52 20.50 -16.84
N THR A 107 -22.00 19.71 -17.79
CA THR A 107 -22.57 20.23 -19.03
C THR A 107 -23.93 20.80 -18.70
N GLY A 108 -23.98 22.11 -18.49
CA GLY A 108 -25.23 22.85 -18.42
C GLY A 108 -26.01 22.72 -19.74
N LYS A 109 -27.22 22.16 -19.62
CA LYS A 109 -28.39 22.20 -20.52
C LYS A 109 -28.25 21.59 -21.93
N GLY A 110 -29.08 20.57 -22.19
CA GLY A 110 -29.60 20.29 -23.53
C GLY A 110 -29.90 18.81 -23.85
N THR A 111 -31.14 18.39 -23.60
CA THR A 111 -31.93 17.39 -24.36
C THR A 111 -31.25 16.23 -25.11
N SER A 112 -31.52 15.02 -24.61
CA SER A 112 -31.69 13.71 -25.28
C SER A 112 -31.65 13.63 -26.83
N LYS A 113 -30.83 12.71 -27.37
CA LYS A 113 -31.24 11.56 -28.24
C LYS A 113 -30.03 10.77 -28.78
N GLY A 114 -30.05 9.44 -28.58
CA GLY A 114 -29.76 8.40 -29.59
C GLY A 114 -28.31 8.08 -30.01
N GLY A 115 -27.99 6.77 -30.01
CA GLY A 115 -27.13 6.18 -31.05
C GLY A 115 -25.86 5.41 -30.60
N THR A 116 -26.04 4.11 -30.40
CA THR A 116 -25.27 2.96 -30.92
C THR A 116 -23.72 2.96 -31.03
N SER A 117 -23.14 1.96 -30.34
CA SER A 117 -21.98 1.08 -30.62
C SER A 117 -20.78 1.55 -31.46
N SER A 118 -19.57 1.24 -30.98
CA SER A 118 -18.74 0.16 -31.56
C SER A 118 -17.38 -0.01 -30.87
N ASN A 119 -16.96 -1.27 -30.78
CA ASN A 119 -15.66 -1.74 -30.31
C ASN A 119 -14.53 -1.30 -31.26
N LYS A 120 -13.32 -1.11 -30.72
CA LYS A 120 -12.11 -1.62 -31.38
C LYS A 120 -10.97 -1.83 -30.39
N ALA A 121 -10.60 -3.09 -30.23
CA ALA A 121 -9.34 -3.50 -29.63
C ALA A 121 -8.20 -3.19 -30.61
N SER A 122 -7.07 -2.73 -30.10
CA SER A 122 -5.77 -2.96 -30.73
C SER A 122 -4.71 -3.14 -29.65
N SER A 123 -4.15 -4.34 -29.66
CA SER A 123 -2.84 -4.72 -29.16
C SER A 123 -1.73 -3.85 -29.77
N ASP A 124 -0.81 -3.36 -28.97
CA ASP A 124 0.55 -3.09 -29.43
C ASP A 124 1.53 -3.28 -28.28
N ASP A 125 2.52 -4.13 -28.52
CA ASP A 125 3.64 -4.44 -27.65
C ASP A 125 4.70 -3.35 -27.83
N ASN A 126 5.06 -2.65 -26.75
CA ASN A 126 6.21 -1.74 -26.54
C ASN A 126 5.78 -0.40 -25.91
N GLN A 127 5.26 -0.49 -24.69
CA GLN A 127 5.04 0.67 -23.83
C GLN A 127 6.01 0.55 -22.63
N PRO A 128 6.70 1.63 -22.21
CA PRO A 128 7.46 1.64 -20.95
C PRO A 128 6.58 1.16 -19.78
N PRO A 129 7.12 0.58 -18.70
CA PRO A 129 6.31 -0.01 -17.64
C PRO A 129 5.47 1.08 -16.93
N ASP A 130 4.20 1.17 -17.30
CA ASP A 130 3.18 2.13 -16.82
C ASP A 130 2.81 2.01 -15.31
N ASP A 131 3.67 1.44 -14.45
CA ASP A 131 3.21 0.71 -13.26
C ASP A 131 3.92 1.05 -11.93
N ILE A 132 4.57 2.21 -11.82
CA ILE A 132 5.43 2.51 -10.66
C ILE A 132 4.73 3.33 -9.55
N CYS A 133 3.59 3.95 -9.82
CA CYS A 133 2.82 4.75 -8.84
C CYS A 133 1.54 4.08 -8.30
N ASP A 134 1.31 2.79 -8.59
CA ASP A 134 0.18 2.03 -8.02
C ASP A 134 0.55 1.51 -6.61
N GLU A 135 0.09 2.22 -5.57
CA GLU A 135 0.31 1.87 -4.15
C GLU A 135 -0.18 0.45 -3.80
N THR A 136 -1.17 -0.07 -4.52
CA THR A 136 -1.73 -1.42 -4.28
C THR A 136 -0.78 -2.50 -4.79
N LYS A 137 -0.24 -2.31 -6.00
CA LYS A 137 0.82 -3.19 -6.54
C LYS A 137 2.08 -3.12 -5.71
N LEU A 138 2.42 -1.95 -5.18
CA LEU A 138 3.54 -1.75 -4.27
C LEU A 138 3.41 -2.62 -3.01
N ALA A 139 2.25 -2.56 -2.36
CA ALA A 139 1.97 -3.33 -1.16
C ALA A 139 1.91 -4.85 -1.43
N GLU A 140 1.24 -5.27 -2.51
CA GLU A 140 1.16 -6.68 -2.91
C GLU A 140 2.56 -7.25 -3.18
N LYS A 141 3.37 -6.54 -3.96
CA LYS A 141 4.73 -6.98 -4.29
C LYS A 141 5.64 -6.98 -3.07
N GLY A 142 5.49 -6.01 -2.16
CA GLY A 142 6.21 -5.99 -0.88
C GLY A 142 5.94 -7.24 -0.04
N PHE A 143 4.65 -7.59 0.12
CA PHE A 143 4.24 -8.81 0.83
C PHE A 143 4.77 -10.09 0.16
N LEU A 144 4.62 -10.20 -1.17
CA LEU A 144 5.11 -11.36 -1.92
C LEU A 144 6.64 -11.49 -1.83
N ALA A 145 7.37 -10.37 -1.82
CA ALA A 145 8.83 -10.36 -1.68
C ALA A 145 9.28 -10.85 -0.30
N LEU A 146 8.58 -10.48 0.78
CA LEU A 146 8.84 -11.01 2.13
C LEU A 146 8.70 -12.54 2.20
N CYS A 147 7.65 -13.07 1.57
CA CYS A 147 7.39 -14.51 1.50
C CYS A 147 8.28 -15.25 0.47
N ALA A 148 9.01 -14.53 -0.38
CA ALA A 148 9.80 -15.13 -1.43
C ALA A 148 10.90 -16.04 -0.87
N LYS A 149 11.20 -17.11 -1.61
CA LYS A 149 12.35 -17.97 -1.28
C LYS A 149 13.64 -17.17 -1.45
N THR A 150 14.57 -17.35 -0.52
CA THR A 150 15.90 -16.74 -0.56
C THR A 150 16.55 -16.92 -1.93
N THR A 151 17.05 -15.83 -2.48
CA THR A 151 17.84 -15.79 -3.72
C THR A 151 19.19 -15.12 -3.43
N LYS A 152 20.03 -14.98 -4.47
CA LYS A 152 21.28 -14.20 -4.40
C LYS A 152 21.25 -13.06 -5.42
N VAL A 153 20.06 -12.52 -5.69
CA VAL A 153 19.85 -11.52 -6.75
C VAL A 153 20.66 -10.25 -6.49
N PHE A 154 20.86 -9.88 -5.23
CA PHE A 154 21.64 -8.70 -4.84
C PHE A 154 23.08 -9.03 -4.44
N LYS A 155 23.61 -10.20 -4.82
CA LYS A 155 24.98 -10.58 -4.46
C LYS A 155 25.99 -9.53 -4.91
N GLY A 156 26.79 -9.04 -3.96
CA GLY A 156 27.83 -8.04 -4.22
C GLY A 156 27.33 -6.60 -4.17
N GLN A 157 26.04 -6.38 -3.95
CA GLN A 157 25.46 -5.04 -3.86
C GLN A 157 25.42 -4.55 -2.42
N GLN A 158 25.60 -3.25 -2.26
CA GLN A 158 25.44 -2.54 -0.99
C GLN A 158 24.25 -1.59 -1.09
N ILE A 159 23.16 -1.87 -0.36
CA ILE A 159 21.90 -1.13 -0.50
C ILE A 159 21.68 -0.27 0.74
N THR A 160 21.30 0.99 0.54
CA THR A 160 20.91 1.89 1.62
C THR A 160 19.51 2.45 1.37
N PHE A 161 18.79 2.79 2.44
CA PHE A 161 17.41 3.27 2.39
C PHE A 161 17.29 4.70 2.94
N SER A 162 16.39 5.50 2.34
CA SER A 162 16.00 6.82 2.84
C SER A 162 14.48 7.03 2.73
N GLY A 163 13.85 7.43 3.83
CA GLY A 163 12.41 7.73 3.89
C GLY A 163 11.56 6.61 4.46
N ILE A 164 10.26 6.70 4.17
CA ILE A 164 9.22 5.80 4.68
C ILE A 164 8.72 4.93 3.53
N PHE A 165 8.61 3.62 3.77
CA PHE A 165 8.26 2.60 2.79
C PHE A 165 7.06 1.79 3.26
N GLN A 166 6.61 0.83 2.44
CA GLN A 166 5.57 -0.12 2.85
C GLN A 166 5.97 -0.96 4.07
N HIS A 167 7.26 -1.26 4.20
CA HIS A 167 7.85 -1.92 5.36
C HIS A 167 8.83 -1.01 6.08
N THR A 168 9.11 -1.30 7.35
CA THR A 168 10.12 -0.53 8.08
C THR A 168 11.49 -0.68 7.43
N GLN A 169 12.37 0.31 7.55
CA GLN A 169 13.73 0.20 7.01
C GLN A 169 14.48 -1.02 7.58
N ALA A 170 14.20 -1.42 8.82
CA ALA A 170 14.79 -2.62 9.43
C ALA A 170 14.36 -3.90 8.68
N GLU A 171 13.07 -4.04 8.37
CA GLU A 171 12.54 -5.16 7.58
C GLU A 171 13.08 -5.12 6.14
N MET A 172 13.18 -3.92 5.55
CA MET A 172 13.77 -3.76 4.20
C MET A 172 15.24 -4.18 4.17
N TYR A 173 16.03 -3.86 5.20
CA TYR A 173 17.41 -4.35 5.33
C TYR A 173 17.45 -5.88 5.46
N GLN A 174 16.62 -6.47 6.34
CA GLN A 174 16.54 -7.92 6.49
C GLN A 174 16.16 -8.61 5.17
N LEU A 175 15.23 -8.02 4.42
CA LEU A 175 14.79 -8.51 3.12
C LEU A 175 15.94 -8.52 2.11
N VAL A 176 16.63 -7.39 1.91
CA VAL A 176 17.72 -7.35 0.91
C VAL A 176 18.92 -8.22 1.32
N GLU A 177 19.21 -8.33 2.62
CA GLU A 177 20.25 -9.22 3.16
C GLU A 177 19.91 -10.69 2.94
N LYS A 178 18.65 -11.09 3.21
CA LYS A 178 18.11 -12.41 2.86
C LYS A 178 18.33 -12.74 1.38
N HIS A 179 18.29 -11.74 0.51
CA HIS A 179 18.47 -11.89 -0.94
C HIS A 179 19.89 -11.58 -1.46
N GLY A 180 20.87 -11.48 -0.56
CA GLY A 180 22.30 -11.47 -0.87
C GLY A 180 22.98 -10.09 -0.90
N ALA A 181 22.25 -9.01 -0.57
CA ALA A 181 22.84 -7.69 -0.42
C ALA A 181 23.61 -7.55 0.91
N LYS A 182 24.37 -6.47 1.02
CA LYS A 182 24.87 -5.95 2.30
C LYS A 182 24.26 -4.58 2.56
N LYS A 183 24.15 -4.21 3.83
CA LYS A 183 23.81 -2.84 4.21
C LYS A 183 24.89 -1.84 3.74
N GLY A 184 24.46 -0.84 3.00
CA GLY A 184 25.30 0.28 2.57
C GLY A 184 25.66 1.21 3.73
N THR A 185 26.80 1.89 3.59
CA THR A 185 27.30 2.89 4.54
C THR A 185 27.37 4.26 3.85
N ALA A 186 27.46 5.35 4.61
CA ALA A 186 27.69 6.66 4.01
C ALA A 186 28.98 6.72 3.17
N ALA A 187 29.94 5.82 3.39
CA ALA A 187 31.16 5.74 2.58
C ALA A 187 30.93 4.99 1.26
N SER A 188 30.20 3.87 1.29
CA SER A 188 30.03 2.97 0.14
C SER A 188 28.62 2.38 0.10
N PHE A 189 27.94 2.54 -1.03
CA PHE A 189 26.69 1.88 -1.40
C PHE A 189 26.55 1.85 -2.92
N SER A 190 25.96 0.78 -3.45
CA SER A 190 25.68 0.57 -4.87
C SER A 190 24.43 1.31 -5.32
N PHE A 191 23.39 1.34 -4.48
CA PHE A 191 22.08 1.93 -4.78
C PHE A 191 21.52 2.64 -3.54
N LEU A 192 20.84 3.76 -3.75
CA LEU A 192 19.98 4.38 -2.76
C LEU A 192 18.53 4.04 -3.11
N ILE A 193 17.81 3.39 -2.20
CA ILE A 193 16.36 3.24 -2.30
C ILE A 193 15.71 4.38 -1.52
N ALA A 194 14.90 5.20 -2.18
CA ALA A 194 14.27 6.38 -1.58
C ALA A 194 12.75 6.36 -1.74
N SER A 195 12.03 6.85 -0.73
CA SER A 195 10.61 7.21 -0.88
C SER A 195 10.47 8.48 -1.72
N LEU A 196 9.34 8.67 -2.41
CA LEU A 196 9.07 9.86 -3.21
C LEU A 196 9.23 11.17 -2.42
N ASP A 197 8.67 11.22 -1.20
CA ASP A 197 8.77 12.40 -0.33
C ASP A 197 10.24 12.78 -0.04
N GLU A 198 11.07 11.82 0.36
CA GLU A 198 12.50 12.10 0.60
C GLU A 198 13.30 12.45 -0.66
N TYR A 199 12.86 11.96 -1.82
CA TYR A 199 13.46 12.36 -3.08
C TYR A 199 13.13 13.82 -3.39
N SER A 200 11.85 14.18 -3.37
CA SER A 200 11.36 15.53 -3.62
C SER A 200 11.89 16.56 -2.62
N ASN A 201 12.06 16.16 -1.36
CA ASN A 201 12.58 17.04 -0.30
C ASN A 201 14.13 17.15 -0.30
N GLY A 202 14.83 16.42 -1.17
CA GLY A 202 16.26 16.57 -1.35
C GLY A 202 17.09 16.14 -0.14
N SER A 203 16.81 14.95 0.41
CA SER A 203 17.49 14.45 1.62
C SER A 203 19.03 14.45 1.50
N SER A 204 19.73 14.51 2.64
CA SER A 204 21.21 14.44 2.67
C SER A 204 21.77 13.16 2.01
N LYS A 205 21.03 12.05 2.07
CA LYS A 205 21.38 10.79 1.40
C LYS A 205 21.19 10.89 -0.11
N CYS A 206 20.11 11.52 -0.58
CA CYS A 206 19.86 11.78 -2.00
C CYS A 206 20.98 12.67 -2.58
N ALA A 207 21.32 13.76 -1.88
CA ALA A 207 22.43 14.63 -2.26
C ALA A 207 23.77 13.88 -2.33
N GLN A 208 24.01 12.96 -1.38
CA GLN A 208 25.21 12.12 -1.38
C GLN A 208 25.23 11.12 -2.54
N ALA A 209 24.10 10.49 -2.86
CA ALA A 209 23.98 9.57 -3.98
C ALA A 209 24.25 10.29 -5.31
N ASN A 210 23.64 11.46 -5.52
CA ASN A 210 23.89 12.31 -6.68
C ASN A 210 25.37 12.71 -6.80
N LYS A 211 26.01 13.14 -5.70
CA LYS A 211 27.44 13.49 -5.70
C LYS A 211 28.35 12.32 -6.11
N LYS A 212 27.94 11.09 -5.82
CA LYS A 212 28.70 9.87 -6.12
C LYS A 212 28.29 9.21 -7.44
N ASN A 213 27.33 9.79 -8.18
CA ASN A 213 26.69 9.16 -9.34
C ASN A 213 26.15 7.76 -9.02
N VAL A 214 25.56 7.61 -7.83
CA VAL A 214 24.88 6.39 -7.41
C VAL A 214 23.39 6.55 -7.71
N PRO A 215 22.75 5.58 -8.37
CA PRO A 215 21.35 5.70 -8.74
C PRO A 215 20.43 5.70 -7.51
N ILE A 216 19.38 6.50 -7.63
CA ILE A 216 18.32 6.66 -6.63
C ILE A 216 17.07 6.00 -7.20
N LEU A 217 16.62 4.94 -6.55
CA LEU A 217 15.57 4.05 -7.05
C LEU A 217 14.38 4.01 -6.08
N GLY A 218 13.20 3.72 -6.61
CA GLY A 218 12.02 3.43 -5.79
C GLY A 218 12.06 2.03 -5.16
N GLU A 219 11.23 1.78 -4.14
CA GLU A 219 11.18 0.47 -3.46
C GLU A 219 10.70 -0.68 -4.37
N MET A 220 9.95 -0.37 -5.43
CA MET A 220 9.53 -1.33 -6.46
C MET A 220 10.68 -2.10 -7.08
N PHE A 221 11.83 -1.46 -7.25
CA PHE A 221 13.03 -2.10 -7.79
C PHE A 221 13.42 -3.32 -6.97
N VAL A 222 13.38 -3.20 -5.64
CA VAL A 222 13.74 -4.27 -4.71
C VAL A 222 12.78 -5.43 -4.87
N TYR A 223 11.47 -5.16 -4.85
CA TYR A 223 10.44 -6.19 -4.93
C TYR A 223 10.48 -6.92 -6.27
N ASP A 224 10.57 -6.20 -7.39
CA ASP A 224 10.60 -6.83 -8.71
C ASP A 224 11.87 -7.65 -8.95
N CYS A 225 13.04 -7.20 -8.48
CA CYS A 225 14.26 -8.00 -8.55
C CYS A 225 14.11 -9.32 -7.78
N ILE A 226 13.49 -9.29 -6.61
CA ILE A 226 13.25 -10.48 -5.79
C ILE A 226 12.28 -11.44 -6.49
N LEU A 227 11.12 -10.93 -6.91
CA LEU A 227 10.05 -11.74 -7.51
C LEU A 227 10.46 -12.34 -8.84
N LYS A 228 11.14 -11.56 -9.70
CA LYS A 228 11.69 -12.03 -10.98
C LYS A 228 12.99 -12.82 -10.84
N LYS A 229 13.58 -12.84 -9.62
CA LYS A 229 14.84 -13.52 -9.28
C LYS A 229 16.01 -13.11 -10.16
N LYS A 230 16.01 -11.87 -10.64
CA LYS A 230 16.99 -11.30 -11.58
C LYS A 230 17.27 -9.85 -11.20
N MET A 231 18.52 -9.42 -11.33
CA MET A 231 18.85 -8.00 -11.23
C MET A 231 18.26 -7.29 -12.45
N LEU A 232 17.33 -6.39 -12.20
CA LEU A 232 16.67 -5.62 -13.25
C LEU A 232 17.50 -4.39 -13.59
N ASP A 233 17.16 -3.77 -14.71
CA ASP A 233 17.78 -2.51 -15.10
C ASP A 233 17.39 -1.44 -14.07
N GLN A 234 18.35 -0.60 -13.72
CA GLN A 234 18.17 0.45 -12.72
C GLN A 234 17.47 1.65 -13.34
N ASP A 235 17.69 1.87 -14.64
CA ASP A 235 17.10 2.99 -15.36
C ASP A 235 15.57 2.88 -15.39
N ASP A 236 15.02 1.67 -15.44
CA ASP A 236 13.57 1.42 -15.38
C ASP A 236 12.91 1.83 -14.05
N TYR A 237 13.69 2.08 -13.00
CA TYR A 237 13.20 2.35 -11.64
C TYR A 237 13.78 3.64 -11.04
N ASN A 238 14.45 4.45 -11.86
CA ASN A 238 15.03 5.71 -11.42
C ASN A 238 13.91 6.69 -11.02
N MET A 239 14.06 7.32 -9.86
CA MET A 239 13.13 8.33 -9.34
C MET A 239 12.92 9.53 -10.28
N ASP A 240 13.88 9.80 -11.18
CA ASP A 240 13.77 10.84 -12.21
C ASP A 240 12.69 10.57 -13.27
N ILE A 241 12.29 9.30 -13.46
CA ILE A 241 11.27 8.89 -14.43
C ILE A 241 9.89 8.73 -13.75
N LEU A 242 9.87 8.81 -12.42
CA LEU A 242 8.67 8.65 -11.59
C LEU A 242 7.98 9.97 -11.23
N CYS A 243 8.57 11.10 -11.65
CA CYS A 243 8.12 12.46 -11.36
C CYS A 243 7.73 13.20 -12.65
#